data_AF-A0A3M6HLU6-F1
#
_entry.id   AF-A0A3M6HLU6-F1
#
_cell.length_a   1.000
_cell.length_b   1.000
_cell.length_c   1.000
_cell.angle_alpha   90.00
_cell.angle_beta   90.00
_cell.angle_gamma   90.00
#
_symmetry.space_group_name_H-M   'P 1'
#
loop_
_entity.id
_entity.type
_entity.pdbx_description
1 polymer ?
#
loop_
_entity_poly.entity_id
_entity_poly.type
_entity_poly.pdbx_seq_one_letter_code
_entity_poly.pdbx_strand_id
1 'polypeptide(L)'
;MSSSRARAPDLTFPVSLFPRRLVRPRPIRKAFMSSIFSGRTWTALGLILCAGLAQADATLERINERHKVSVGVLLSGPPFGTIDPATGDHQGYNVELSKELAKRLSVDLETVSVLAPNRVQFLQQGKVDLLIANMEWTPERGQLLGSVPTPFYRVGGTAAVLKDSKITRWEDLKGQPVC
;
A
#
# COMPACT_ATOMS: atom_id res chain seq x y z
N MET A 1 12.33 26.76 -46.59
CA MET A 1 12.43 25.33 -46.24
C MET A 1 11.87 25.15 -44.83
N SER A 2 10.60 24.72 -44.74
CA SER A 2 10.17 23.39 -44.24
C SER A 2 10.34 23.26 -42.72
N SER A 3 9.28 23.50 -41.93
CA SER A 3 8.29 22.51 -41.44
C SER A 3 8.79 21.62 -40.29
N SER A 4 8.23 21.78 -39.09
CA SER A 4 7.34 20.74 -38.51
C SER A 4 6.90 21.12 -37.09
N ARG A 5 5.59 21.41 -36.93
CA ARG A 5 4.87 21.29 -35.65
C ARG A 5 4.23 19.91 -35.66
N ALA A 6 4.68 19.02 -34.78
CA ALA A 6 4.03 17.73 -34.58
C ALA A 6 2.72 17.93 -33.81
N ARG A 7 1.63 17.45 -34.42
CA ARG A 7 0.25 17.40 -33.92
C ARG A 7 0.01 16.00 -33.35
N ALA A 8 -0.66 15.91 -32.20
CA ALA A 8 -1.05 14.66 -31.58
C ALA A 8 -2.03 13.85 -32.45
N PRO A 9 -1.98 12.50 -32.44
CA PRO A 9 -2.93 11.68 -33.19
C PRO A 9 -4.20 11.37 -32.37
N ASP A 10 -5.34 11.74 -32.94
CA ASP A 10 -6.66 11.19 -32.66
C ASP A 10 -6.72 9.71 -33.07
N LEU A 11 -7.16 8.84 -32.15
CA LEU A 11 -7.41 7.43 -32.42
C LEU A 11 -8.89 7.10 -32.16
N THR A 12 -9.74 7.48 -33.12
CA THR A 12 -11.05 6.87 -33.30
C THR A 12 -10.90 5.62 -34.17
N PHE A 13 -11.12 4.44 -33.60
CA PHE A 13 -11.17 3.18 -34.34
C PHE A 13 -12.60 2.88 -34.82
N PRO A 14 -12.80 2.59 -36.12
CA PRO A 14 -14.12 2.25 -36.67
C PRO A 14 -14.48 0.79 -36.39
N VAL A 15 -15.77 0.59 -36.09
CA VAL A 15 -16.44 -0.71 -35.98
C VAL A 15 -16.58 -1.30 -37.38
N SER A 16 -15.93 -2.44 -37.65
CA SER A 16 -16.21 -3.22 -38.86
C SER A 16 -16.25 -4.72 -38.60
N LEU A 17 -17.43 -5.28 -38.92
CA LEU A 17 -17.67 -6.55 -39.58
C LEU A 17 -16.96 -7.80 -39.04
N PHE A 18 -17.75 -8.64 -38.35
CA PHE A 18 -17.55 -10.09 -38.38
C PHE A 18 -18.82 -10.80 -38.88
N PRO A 19 -18.70 -11.78 -39.79
CA PRO A 19 -19.83 -12.35 -40.50
C PRO A 19 -20.62 -13.37 -39.67
N ARG A 20 -21.93 -13.34 -39.89
CA ARG A 20 -22.93 -14.30 -39.40
C ARG A 20 -22.58 -15.72 -39.83
N ARG A 21 -22.32 -16.61 -38.86
CA ARG A 21 -22.27 -18.05 -39.10
C ARG A 21 -23.60 -18.68 -38.66
N LEU A 22 -24.39 -19.08 -39.64
CA LEU A 22 -25.63 -19.84 -39.53
C LEU A 22 -25.38 -21.19 -38.86
N VAL A 23 -25.99 -21.42 -37.70
CA VAL A 23 -26.13 -22.77 -37.09
C VAL A 23 -27.61 -23.15 -37.17
N ARG A 24 -27.88 -24.27 -37.84
CA ARG A 24 -29.21 -24.85 -38.10
C ARG A 24 -29.87 -25.38 -36.81
N PRO A 25 -31.21 -25.42 -36.73
CA PRO A 25 -31.93 -25.84 -35.53
C PRO A 25 -31.98 -27.36 -35.36
N ARG A 26 -31.97 -27.83 -34.10
CA ARG A 26 -32.35 -29.21 -33.72
C ARG A 26 -33.79 -29.20 -33.18
N PRO A 27 -34.58 -30.26 -33.43
CA PRO A 27 -36.01 -30.25 -33.14
C PRO A 27 -36.32 -30.40 -31.65
N ILE A 28 -37.38 -29.68 -31.28
CA ILE A 28 -37.97 -29.51 -29.97
C ILE A 28 -38.66 -30.81 -29.53
N ARG A 29 -38.26 -31.38 -28.39
CA ARG A 29 -39.14 -32.25 -27.61
C ARG A 29 -39.82 -31.41 -26.54
N LYS A 30 -41.13 -31.21 -26.74
CA LYS A 30 -42.04 -30.56 -25.80
C LYS A 30 -42.38 -31.54 -24.67
N ALA A 31 -42.11 -31.14 -23.43
CA ALA A 31 -42.89 -31.50 -22.25
C ALA A 31 -43.13 -30.14 -21.56
N PHE A 32 -44.31 -29.52 -21.61
CA PHE A 32 -45.53 -29.87 -20.85
C PHE A 32 -45.16 -30.14 -19.38
N MET A 33 -45.59 -29.41 -18.35
CA MET A 33 -46.47 -28.26 -18.17
C MET A 33 -46.32 -27.85 -16.68
N SER A 34 -46.89 -26.70 -16.31
CA SER A 34 -47.15 -26.17 -14.95
C SER A 34 -46.03 -25.29 -14.36
N SER A 35 -46.23 -23.96 -14.32
CA SER A 35 -46.93 -23.18 -13.29
C SER A 35 -46.07 -23.14 -12.01
N ILE A 36 -45.49 -21.99 -11.61
CA ILE A 36 -46.18 -20.90 -10.93
C ILE A 36 -45.40 -19.58 -11.07
N PHE A 37 -46.18 -18.51 -11.10
CA PHE A 37 -45.88 -17.08 -11.15
C PHE A 37 -44.90 -16.53 -10.09
N SER A 38 -44.38 -15.34 -10.46
CA SER A 38 -43.95 -14.19 -9.64
C SER A 38 -42.81 -14.40 -8.63
N GLY A 39 -41.67 -13.71 -8.69
CA GLY A 39 -41.39 -12.39 -9.24
C GLY A 39 -40.74 -11.54 -8.14
N ARG A 40 -39.51 -11.88 -7.72
CA ARG A 40 -38.77 -11.06 -6.74
C ARG A 40 -37.26 -11.32 -6.75
N THR A 41 -36.55 -10.89 -7.79
CA THR A 41 -35.08 -10.86 -7.79
C THR A 41 -34.56 -9.66 -8.59
N TRP A 42 -34.66 -8.48 -8.02
CA TRP A 42 -33.93 -7.28 -8.45
C TRP A 42 -33.30 -6.66 -7.19
N THR A 43 -32.21 -7.23 -6.68
CA THR A 43 -31.45 -6.65 -5.54
C THR A 43 -30.12 -7.39 -5.34
N ALA A 44 -29.29 -7.50 -6.38
CA ALA A 44 -27.98 -8.16 -6.24
C ALA A 44 -26.86 -7.50 -7.06
N LEU A 45 -26.92 -6.18 -7.28
CA LEU A 45 -25.87 -5.45 -8.03
C LEU A 45 -25.23 -4.27 -7.26
N GLY A 46 -25.59 -4.05 -5.98
CA GLY A 46 -25.09 -2.91 -5.20
C GLY A 46 -23.86 -3.16 -4.32
N LEU A 47 -23.40 -4.42 -4.16
CA LEU A 47 -22.51 -4.79 -3.05
C LEU A 47 -21.00 -4.76 -3.36
N ILE A 48 -20.57 -4.40 -4.56
CA ILE A 48 -19.17 -4.57 -4.98
C ILE A 48 -18.30 -3.31 -4.75
N LEU A 49 -18.88 -2.17 -4.37
CA LEU A 49 -18.13 -0.91 -4.28
C LEU A 49 -17.53 -0.57 -2.89
N CYS A 50 -17.78 -1.34 -1.83
CA CYS A 50 -17.36 -0.99 -0.46
C CYS A 50 -16.04 -1.65 0.04
N ALA A 51 -15.40 -2.52 -0.75
CA ALA A 51 -14.26 -3.30 -0.25
C ALA A 51 -12.99 -2.47 0.05
N GLY A 52 -12.87 -1.26 -0.50
CA GLY A 52 -11.69 -0.40 -0.31
C GLY A 52 -11.69 0.47 0.95
N LEU A 53 -12.86 0.82 1.49
CA LEU A 53 -12.99 1.66 2.69
C LEU A 53 -13.03 0.84 3.99
N ALA A 54 -13.49 -0.41 3.94
CA ALA A 54 -13.74 -1.24 5.12
C ALA A 54 -12.49 -1.74 5.87
N GLN A 55 -11.29 -1.71 5.26
CA GLN A 55 -10.07 -2.28 5.88
C GLN A 55 -9.46 -1.39 6.98
N ALA A 56 -9.58 -0.07 6.87
CA ALA A 56 -9.11 0.86 7.90
C ALA A 56 -10.02 0.80 9.14
N ASP A 57 -11.33 0.76 8.91
CA ASP A 57 -12.34 0.60 9.96
C ASP A 57 -12.13 -0.71 10.73
N ALA A 58 -11.89 -1.83 10.03
CA ALA A 58 -11.65 -3.12 10.66
C ALA A 58 -10.33 -3.20 11.46
N THR A 59 -9.31 -2.40 11.12
CA THR A 59 -8.05 -2.40 11.88
C THR A 59 -8.18 -1.59 13.16
N LEU A 60 -8.83 -0.42 13.07
CA LEU A 60 -9.07 0.41 14.24
C LEU A 60 -10.05 -0.26 15.21
N GLU A 61 -11.10 -0.90 14.71
CA GLU A 61 -12.04 -1.69 15.51
C GLU A 61 -11.33 -2.81 16.26
N ARG A 62 -10.51 -3.61 15.56
CA ARG A 62 -9.66 -4.61 16.21
C ARG A 62 -8.81 -3.99 17.31
N ILE A 63 -8.07 -2.90 17.04
CA ILE A 63 -7.21 -2.24 18.04
C ILE A 63 -8.01 -1.83 19.28
N ASN A 64 -9.20 -1.26 19.10
CA ASN A 64 -10.08 -0.84 20.18
C ASN A 64 -10.57 -2.04 21.01
N GLU A 65 -10.98 -3.14 20.37
CA GLU A 65 -11.44 -4.35 21.06
C GLU A 65 -10.38 -4.97 21.97
N ARG A 66 -9.11 -5.00 21.52
CA ARG A 66 -7.97 -5.57 22.29
C ARG A 66 -7.29 -4.53 23.19
N HIS A 67 -7.72 -3.27 23.14
CA HIS A 67 -7.11 -2.14 23.87
C HIS A 67 -5.59 -2.05 23.71
N LYS A 68 -5.07 -2.48 22.54
CA LYS A 68 -3.63 -2.58 22.30
C LYS A 68 -3.32 -2.42 20.82
N VAL A 69 -2.35 -1.55 20.50
CA VAL A 69 -1.81 -1.38 19.14
C VAL A 69 -0.41 -1.99 19.04
N SER A 70 -0.19 -2.82 18.02
CA SER A 70 1.14 -3.35 17.69
C SER A 70 1.75 -2.53 16.56
N VAL A 71 2.88 -1.87 16.84
CA VAL A 71 3.57 -0.99 15.88
C VAL A 71 4.93 -1.58 15.53
N GLY A 72 5.15 -1.82 14.24
CA GLY A 72 6.46 -2.19 13.70
C GLY A 72 7.39 -0.98 13.63
N VAL A 73 8.45 -1.01 14.42
CA VAL A 73 9.47 0.06 14.50
C VAL A 73 10.80 -0.40 13.94
N LEU A 74 11.44 0.46 13.12
CA LEU A 74 12.79 0.20 12.63
C LEU A 74 13.81 0.78 13.61
N LEU A 75 14.68 -0.08 14.14
CA LEU A 75 15.76 0.29 15.07
C LEU A 75 17.09 0.39 14.31
N SER A 76 17.25 1.44 13.51
CA SER A 76 18.41 1.64 12.62
C SER A 76 19.56 2.46 13.24
N GLY A 77 19.48 2.76 14.54
CA GLY A 77 20.37 3.66 15.26
C GLY A 77 19.80 5.07 15.47
N PRO A 78 20.44 5.88 16.32
CA PRO A 78 20.03 7.26 16.58
C PRO A 78 20.02 8.12 15.29
N PRO A 79 19.06 9.07 15.15
CA PRO A 79 18.01 9.42 16.11
C PRO A 79 16.71 8.58 15.96
N PHE A 80 16.65 7.68 14.99
CA PHE A 80 15.38 7.08 14.55
C PHE A 80 14.89 5.94 15.44
N GLY A 81 15.80 5.08 15.91
CA GLY A 81 15.42 3.97 16.79
C GLY A 81 16.64 3.17 17.24
N THR A 82 16.77 2.92 18.52
CA THR A 82 17.79 2.04 19.11
C THR A 82 17.19 1.24 20.26
N ILE A 83 17.92 0.22 20.71
CA ILE A 83 17.63 -0.48 21.95
C ILE A 83 18.47 0.18 23.05
N ASP A 84 17.87 0.47 24.20
CA ASP A 84 18.59 0.88 25.41
C ASP A 84 19.40 -0.33 25.94
N PRO A 85 20.73 -0.26 26.04
CA PRO A 85 21.54 -1.38 26.53
C PRO A 85 21.32 -1.69 28.01
N ALA A 86 20.80 -0.76 28.81
CA ALA A 86 20.57 -0.94 30.23
C ALA A 86 19.20 -1.57 30.51
N THR A 87 18.14 -1.15 29.83
CA THR A 87 16.77 -1.64 30.06
C THR A 87 16.31 -2.67 29.04
N GLY A 88 16.90 -2.69 27.85
CA GLY A 88 16.44 -3.48 26.71
C GLY A 88 15.25 -2.85 25.97
N ASP A 89 14.80 -1.66 26.38
CA ASP A 89 13.64 -1.01 25.78
C ASP A 89 13.96 -0.41 24.42
N HIS A 90 12.96 -0.35 23.55
CA HIS A 90 13.07 0.41 22.32
C HIS A 90 12.98 1.92 22.65
N GLN A 91 13.86 2.72 22.06
CA GLN A 91 13.86 4.17 22.19
C GLN A 91 14.19 4.88 20.88
N GLY A 92 13.85 6.16 20.76
CA GLY A 92 14.13 6.99 19.59
C GLY A 92 12.87 7.48 18.88
N TYR A 93 13.04 8.24 17.81
CA TYR A 93 11.96 8.99 17.16
C TYR A 93 10.77 8.11 16.74
N ASN A 94 11.02 6.95 16.13
CA ASN A 94 9.96 6.03 15.69
C ASN A 94 9.14 5.48 16.88
N VAL A 95 9.80 5.26 18.02
CA VAL A 95 9.16 4.74 19.23
C VAL A 95 8.35 5.83 19.91
N GLU A 96 8.87 7.05 20.02
CA GLU A 96 8.15 8.17 20.62
C GLU A 96 6.90 8.54 19.82
N LEU A 97 6.96 8.50 18.48
CA LEU A 97 5.77 8.64 17.64
C LEU A 97 4.74 7.54 17.89
N SER A 98 5.20 6.30 18.10
CA SER A 98 4.32 5.16 18.42
C SER A 98 3.64 5.34 19.78
N LYS A 99 4.37 5.85 20.79
CA LYS A 99 3.85 6.16 22.13
C LYS A 99 2.78 7.24 22.09
N GLU A 100 3.05 8.33 21.38
CA GLU A 100 2.08 9.42 21.24
C GLU A 100 0.83 8.98 20.46
N LEU A 101 0.98 8.13 19.44
CA LEU A 101 -0.15 7.54 18.73
C LEU A 101 -1.02 6.68 19.67
N ALA A 102 -0.41 5.75 20.40
CA ALA A 102 -1.13 4.87 21.33
C ALA A 102 -1.86 5.67 22.42
N LYS A 103 -1.21 6.71 22.95
CA LYS A 103 -1.81 7.64 23.92
C LYS A 103 -3.05 8.34 23.37
N ARG A 104 -3.01 8.82 22.12
CA ARG A 104 -4.17 9.45 21.47
C ARG A 104 -5.32 8.48 21.22
N LEU A 105 -4.98 7.21 20.96
CA LEU A 105 -5.94 6.13 20.79
C LEU A 105 -6.45 5.59 22.14
N SER A 106 -5.87 5.98 23.27
CA SER A 106 -6.18 5.45 24.61
C SER A 106 -6.05 3.92 24.70
N VAL A 107 -5.00 3.38 24.08
CA VAL A 107 -4.68 1.94 24.06
C VAL A 107 -3.23 1.71 24.48
N ASP A 108 -2.90 0.48 24.88
CA ASP A 108 -1.54 0.06 25.17
C ASP A 108 -0.69 -0.05 23.91
N LEU A 109 0.60 0.27 24.02
CA LEU A 109 1.56 0.14 22.93
C LEU A 109 2.37 -1.15 23.05
N GLU A 110 2.45 -1.91 21.96
CA GLU A 110 3.49 -2.90 21.74
C GLU A 110 4.34 -2.51 20.54
N THR A 111 5.64 -2.37 20.77
CA THR A 111 6.59 -2.11 19.70
C THR A 111 7.25 -3.41 19.26
N VAL A 112 7.17 -3.71 17.97
CA VAL A 112 7.82 -4.88 17.36
C VAL A 112 8.98 -4.40 16.50
N SER A 113 10.18 -4.91 16.75
CA SER A 113 11.34 -4.57 15.91
C SER A 113 11.20 -5.20 14.53
N VAL A 114 11.34 -4.38 13.49
CA VAL A 114 11.27 -4.82 12.09
C VAL A 114 12.51 -4.36 11.33
N LEU A 115 12.83 -5.06 10.24
CA LEU A 115 13.90 -4.71 9.32
C LEU A 115 13.29 -4.24 7.99
N ALA A 116 14.05 -3.44 7.23
CA ALA A 116 13.63 -2.96 5.91
C ALA A 116 13.06 -4.05 4.96
N PRO A 117 13.65 -5.26 4.84
CA PRO A 117 13.13 -6.29 3.93
C PRO A 117 11.87 -7.01 4.42
N ASN A 118 11.60 -7.07 5.73
CA ASN A 118 10.50 -7.88 6.28
C ASN A 118 9.32 -7.07 6.83
N ARG A 119 9.47 -5.75 7.06
CA ARG A 119 8.44 -4.88 7.66
C ARG A 119 7.09 -4.92 6.94
N VAL A 120 7.09 -4.96 5.60
CA VAL A 120 5.85 -5.03 4.80
C VAL A 120 5.13 -6.36 5.01
N GLN A 121 5.88 -7.47 5.02
CA GLN A 121 5.30 -8.79 5.24
C GLN A 121 4.71 -8.90 6.64
N PHE A 122 5.33 -8.28 7.66
CA PHE A 122 4.81 -8.27 9.03
C PHE A 122 3.46 -7.55 9.11
N LEU A 123 3.31 -6.43 8.40
CA LEU A 123 2.04 -5.71 8.30
C LEU A 123 0.97 -6.55 7.59
N GLN A 124 1.32 -7.15 6.44
CA GLN A 124 0.39 -7.97 5.66
C GLN A 124 -0.04 -9.26 6.38
N GLN A 125 0.83 -9.83 7.22
CA GLN A 125 0.53 -11.00 8.06
C GLN A 125 -0.25 -10.63 9.32
N GLY A 126 -0.49 -9.33 9.58
CA GLY A 126 -1.15 -8.87 10.81
C GLY A 126 -0.32 -9.05 12.08
N LYS A 127 1.00 -9.26 11.97
CA LYS A 127 1.90 -9.30 13.13
C LYS A 127 2.02 -7.93 13.80
N VAL A 128 1.87 -6.88 13.00
CA VAL A 128 1.80 -5.48 13.42
C VAL A 128 0.61 -4.84 12.71
N ASP A 129 -0.03 -3.87 13.34
CA ASP A 129 -1.16 -3.14 12.75
C ASP A 129 -0.70 -1.88 12.02
N LEU A 130 0.45 -1.32 12.40
CA LEU A 130 1.01 -0.12 11.80
C LEU A 130 2.53 -0.22 11.66
N LEU A 131 3.09 0.48 10.67
CA LEU A 131 4.54 0.64 10.50
C LEU A 131 4.97 2.10 10.73
N ILE A 132 5.89 2.31 11.67
CA ILE A 132 6.64 3.55 11.85
C ILE A 132 8.13 3.19 11.73
N ALA A 133 8.57 3.04 10.49
CA ALA A 133 9.79 2.26 10.18
C ALA A 133 10.66 2.90 9.09
N ASN A 134 10.83 4.21 9.12
CA ASN A 134 11.56 5.00 8.14
C ASN A 134 11.24 4.67 6.66
N MET A 135 9.96 4.57 6.31
CA MET A 135 9.54 4.18 4.97
C MET A 135 9.10 5.40 4.16
N GLU A 136 9.69 5.57 2.99
CA GLU A 136 9.23 6.56 2.02
C GLU A 136 7.88 6.15 1.42
N TRP A 137 6.97 7.10 1.36
CA TRP A 137 5.68 6.91 0.71
C TRP A 137 5.82 7.04 -0.81
N THR A 138 5.26 6.07 -1.53
CA THR A 138 5.07 6.14 -2.99
C THR A 138 3.63 5.74 -3.32
N PRO A 139 3.06 6.18 -4.46
CA PRO A 139 1.69 5.82 -4.84
C PRO A 139 1.45 4.30 -4.87
N GLU A 140 2.43 3.54 -5.34
CA GLU A 140 2.37 2.07 -5.43
C GLU A 140 2.27 1.45 -4.04
N ARG A 141 3.04 1.95 -3.07
CA ARG A 141 2.97 1.49 -1.67
C ARG A 141 1.65 1.90 -1.00
N GLY A 142 1.15 3.09 -1.31
CA GLY A 142 -0.14 3.56 -0.78
C GLY A 142 -1.30 2.65 -1.17
N GLN A 143 -1.30 2.13 -2.40
CA GLN A 143 -2.30 1.15 -2.86
C GLN A 143 -2.17 -0.21 -2.14
N LEU A 144 -0.95 -0.64 -1.82
CA LEU A 144 -0.69 -1.96 -1.24
C LEU A 144 -0.86 -2.03 0.28
N LEU A 145 -0.53 -0.94 0.99
CA LEU A 145 -0.41 -0.97 2.46
C LEU A 145 -1.51 -0.17 3.18
N GLY A 146 -2.28 0.62 2.45
CA GLY A 146 -3.04 1.72 3.04
C GLY A 146 -2.09 2.82 3.52
N SER A 147 -2.50 4.08 3.44
CA SER A 147 -1.65 5.20 3.86
C SER A 147 -2.38 6.13 4.82
N VAL A 148 -1.69 6.51 5.88
CA VAL A 148 -2.04 7.69 6.68
C VAL A 148 -1.49 8.92 5.94
N PRO A 149 -2.33 9.90 5.55
CA PRO A 149 -1.94 11.01 4.68
C PRO A 149 -1.05 12.06 5.35
N THR A 150 -0.40 11.74 6.46
CA THR A 150 0.39 12.67 7.26
C THR A 150 1.87 12.32 7.18
N PRO A 151 2.63 12.94 6.26
CA PRO A 151 4.09 12.86 6.27
C PRO A 151 4.62 13.47 7.58
N PHE A 152 5.39 12.69 8.33
CA PHE A 152 5.92 13.11 9.65
C PHE A 152 7.40 13.49 9.63
N TYR A 153 8.11 13.29 8.51
CA TYR A 153 9.46 13.79 8.27
C TYR A 153 9.82 13.65 6.77
N ARG A 154 10.82 14.41 6.31
CA ARG A 154 11.35 14.36 4.94
C ARG A 154 12.82 13.93 5.00
N VAL A 155 13.23 13.07 4.08
CA VAL A 155 14.61 12.61 3.95
C VAL A 155 15.14 13.01 2.57
N GLY A 156 16.40 13.43 2.53
CA GLY A 156 17.16 13.58 1.29
C GLY A 156 18.32 12.59 1.29
N GLY A 157 18.65 12.05 0.11
CA GLY A 157 19.85 11.25 -0.08
C GLY A 157 21.10 12.12 -0.05
N THR A 158 22.14 11.68 0.66
CA THR A 158 23.48 12.26 0.59
C THR A 158 24.49 11.14 0.39
N ALA A 159 25.59 11.42 -0.31
CA ALA A 159 26.70 10.50 -0.42
C ALA A 159 27.69 10.77 0.72
N ALA A 160 27.92 9.78 1.58
CA ALA A 160 29.01 9.84 2.54
C ALA A 160 30.31 9.46 1.82
N VAL A 161 31.29 10.35 1.84
CA VAL A 161 32.60 10.15 1.20
C VAL A 161 33.72 10.39 2.21
N LEU A 162 34.89 9.79 1.97
CA LEU A 162 36.09 10.13 2.73
C LEU A 162 36.38 11.63 2.60
N LYS A 163 36.94 12.23 3.66
CA LYS A 163 37.24 13.66 3.72
C LYS A 163 38.14 14.13 2.57
N ASP A 164 39.00 13.24 2.12
CA ASP A 164 40.03 13.36 1.11
C ASP A 164 39.61 12.72 -0.23
N SER A 165 38.33 12.37 -0.38
CA SER A 165 37.76 11.88 -1.64
C SER A 165 37.68 12.99 -2.70
N LYS A 166 37.84 12.60 -3.97
CA LYS A 166 37.63 13.49 -5.13
C LYS A 166 36.15 13.65 -5.50
N ILE A 167 35.25 12.90 -4.86
CA ILE A 167 33.81 12.93 -5.11
C ILE A 167 33.23 14.18 -4.44
N THR A 168 32.82 15.14 -5.24
CA THR A 168 32.25 16.42 -4.78
C THR A 168 30.83 16.66 -5.31
N ARG A 169 30.42 15.91 -6.33
CA ARG A 169 29.10 15.98 -6.97
C ARG A 169 28.60 14.60 -7.37
N TRP A 170 27.31 14.49 -7.65
CA TRP A 170 26.66 13.22 -8.02
C TRP A 170 27.27 12.56 -9.26
N GLU A 171 27.79 13.34 -10.21
CA GLU A 171 28.41 12.83 -11.42
C GLU A 171 29.69 12.04 -11.15
N ASP A 172 30.41 12.37 -10.07
CA ASP A 172 31.68 11.73 -9.71
C ASP A 172 31.47 10.28 -9.21
N LEU A 173 30.23 9.90 -8.86
CA LEU A 173 29.87 8.54 -8.47
C LEU A 173 29.77 7.58 -9.67
N LYS A 174 29.76 8.09 -10.90
CA LYS A 174 29.66 7.24 -12.09
C LYS A 174 30.88 6.32 -12.19
N GLY A 175 30.62 5.02 -12.23
CA GLY A 175 31.68 3.99 -12.31
C GLY A 175 32.40 3.71 -11.00
N GLN A 176 31.97 4.33 -9.88
CA GLN A 176 32.48 4.02 -8.55
C GLN A 176 31.65 2.90 -7.90
N PRO A 177 32.25 2.06 -7.04
CA PRO A 177 31.48 1.17 -6.19
C PRO A 177 30.71 2.00 -5.14
N VAL A 178 29.39 1.81 -5.07
CA VAL A 178 28.48 2.50 -4.14
C VAL A 178 27.69 1.44 -3.37
N CYS A 179 27.49 1.66 -2.07
CA CYS A 179 26.68 0.81 -1.18
C CYS A 179 25.45 1.55 -0.66
#